data_AF-A0A8T1GYH8-F1
#
_entry.id   AF-A0A8T1GYH8-F1
#
_cell.length_a   1.000
_cell.length_b   1.000
_cell.length_c   1.000
_cell.angle_alpha   90.00
_cell.angle_beta   90.00
_cell.angle_gamma   90.00
#
_symmetry.space_group_name_H-M   'P 1'
#
loop_
_entity.id
_entity.type
_entity.pdbx_description
1 polymer ?
#
loop_
_entity_poly.entity_id
_entity_poly.type
_entity_poly.pdbx_seq_one_letter_code
_entity_poly.pdbx_strand_id
1 'polypeptide(L)' 'MANSTIYSALDLRDGFYQILMCESDIALTAVSTPSDMLWEWLIMPQGLKNTPATFNRCVTHLLRSVRVFAPS' A
#
# COMPACT_ATOMS: atom_id res chain seq x y z
N MET A 1 8.08 -17.57 -14.16
CA MET A 1 9.20 -17.66 -13.18
C MET A 1 10.10 -18.87 -13.36
N ALA A 2 9.72 -19.91 -14.11
CA ALA A 2 10.67 -20.97 -14.48
C ALA A 2 11.78 -20.40 -15.39
N ASN A 3 13.03 -20.85 -15.19
CA ASN A 3 14.26 -20.50 -15.94
C ASN A 3 15.06 -19.26 -15.51
N SER A 4 14.73 -18.58 -14.41
CA SER A 4 15.62 -17.55 -13.83
C SER A 4 16.69 -18.19 -12.94
N THR A 5 17.92 -17.68 -13.00
CA THR A 5 19.05 -18.11 -12.14
C THR A 5 19.26 -17.20 -10.93
N ILE A 6 18.71 -15.98 -10.96
CA ILE A 6 18.79 -14.99 -9.89
C ILE A 6 17.39 -14.49 -9.58
N TYR A 7 17.08 -14.40 -8.29
CA TYR A 7 15.83 -13.88 -7.77
C TYR A 7 16.12 -12.77 -6.77
N SER A 8 15.21 -11.80 -6.67
CA SER A 8 15.25 -10.75 -5.67
C SER A 8 13.84 -10.56 -5.10
N ALA A 9 13.77 -10.26 -3.80
CA ALA A 9 12.53 -9.92 -3.13
C ALA A 9 12.61 -8.47 -2.65
N LEU A 10 11.54 -7.72 -2.88
CA LEU A 10 11.39 -6.36 -2.38
C LEU A 10 10.34 -6.41 -1.28
N ASP A 11 10.74 -6.09 -0.05
CA ASP A 11 9.79 -5.92 1.05
C ASP A 11 9.15 -4.54 0.95
N LEU A 12 7.82 -4.51 0.80
CA LEU A 12 7.03 -3.29 0.70
C LEU A 12 6.06 -3.16 1.89
N ARG A 13 6.42 -3.69 3.07
CA ARG A 13 5.61 -3.63 4.29
C ARG A 13 5.06 -2.23 4.61
N ASP A 14 5.89 -1.20 4.43
CA ASP A 14 5.50 0.19 4.67
C ASP A 14 4.96 0.91 3.41
N GLY A 15 4.78 0.18 2.31
CA GLY A 15 4.31 0.72 1.04
C GLY A 15 2.89 1.29 1.09
N PHE A 16 2.06 0.87 2.06
CA PHE A 16 0.73 1.43 2.29
C PHE A 16 0.79 2.94 2.59
N TYR A 17 1.76 3.34 3.42
CA TYR A 17 1.97 4.72 3.86
C TYR A 17 2.47 5.64 2.74
N GLN A 18 2.68 5.13 1.53
CA GLN A 18 3.06 5.93 0.35
C GLN A 18 1.85 6.30 -0.52
N ILE A 19 0.67 5.73 -0.26
CA ILE A 19 -0.55 6.00 -1.02
C ILE A 19 -1.37 7.06 -0.30
N LEU A 20 -1.72 8.15 -0.98
CA LEU A 20 -2.59 9.19 -0.43
C LEU A 20 -3.99 8.63 -0.13
N MET A 21 -4.57 9.06 0.99
CA MET A 21 -6.00 8.84 1.24
C MET A 21 -6.85 9.69 0.30
N CYS A 22 -8.05 9.22 -0.02
CA CYS A 22 -9.04 10.04 -0.69
C CYS A 22 -9.43 11.20 0.23
N GLU A 23 -9.39 12.44 -0.26
CA GLU A 23 -9.64 13.64 0.57
C GLU A 23 -10.98 13.59 1.32
N SER A 24 -12.03 13.06 0.68
CA SER A 24 -13.35 12.88 1.30
C SER A 24 -13.36 11.90 2.48
N ASP A 25 -12.40 10.98 2.52
CA ASP A 25 -12.38 9.86 3.44
C ASP A 25 -11.37 10.07 4.58
N ILE A 26 -10.55 11.14 4.54
CA ILE A 26 -9.53 11.44 5.57
C ILE A 26 -10.18 11.49 6.96
N ALA A 27 -11.28 12.22 7.11
CA ALA A 27 -11.98 12.35 8.40
C ALA A 27 -12.52 11.00 8.94
N LEU A 28 -12.77 10.01 8.07
CA LEU A 28 -13.20 8.67 8.48
C LEU A 28 -12.07 7.83 9.09
N THR A 29 -10.83 8.27 8.94
CA THR A 29 -9.64 7.60 9.50
C THR A 29 -9.22 8.15 10.85
N ALA A 30 -10.03 9.01 11.47
CA ALA A 30 -9.70 9.63 12.75
C ALA A 30 -9.43 8.58 13.84
N VAL A 31 -8.32 8.75 14.56
CA VAL A 31 -7.90 7.93 15.69
C VAL A 31 -7.59 8.81 16.89
N SER A 32 -7.91 8.32 18.09
CA SER A 32 -7.56 8.97 19.35
C SER A 32 -6.32 8.34 19.96
N THR A 33 -5.41 9.15 20.48
CA THR A 33 -4.32 8.67 21.35
C THR A 33 -4.77 8.64 22.81
N PRO A 34 -4.09 7.89 23.71
CA PRO A 34 -4.37 7.91 25.14
C PRO A 34 -4.23 9.28 25.83
N SER A 35 -3.66 10.27 25.14
CA SER A 35 -3.52 11.64 25.62
C SER A 35 -4.66 12.56 25.15
N ASP A 36 -5.80 11.98 24.74
CA ASP A 36 -6.98 12.69 24.21
C ASP A 36 -6.71 13.53 22.94
N MET A 37 -5.66 13.23 22.18
CA MET A 37 -5.41 13.90 20.90
C MET A 37 -6.05 13.12 19.75
N LEU A 38 -6.69 13.85 18.83
CA LEU A 38 -7.27 13.31 17.60
C LEU A 38 -6.33 13.53 16.43
N TRP A 39 -6.13 12.47 15.64
CA TRP A 39 -5.33 12.48 14.42
C TRP A 39 -6.09 11.82 13.29
N GLU A 40 -5.88 12.31 12.07
CA GLU A 40 -6.40 11.70 10.86
C GLU A 40 -5.25 11.30 9.93
N TRP A 41 -5.48 10.29 9.10
CA TRP A 41 -4.48 9.78 8.18
C TRP A 41 -4.61 10.44 6.81
N LEU A 42 -3.58 11.18 6.40
CA LEU A 42 -3.47 11.76 5.05
C LEU A 42 -3.00 10.72 4.00
N ILE A 43 -2.45 9.61 4.48
CA ILE A 43 -1.90 8.49 3.72
C ILE A 43 -2.53 7.20 4.22
N MET A 44 -2.64 6.20 3.37
CA MET A 44 -3.38 4.97 3.67
C MET A 44 -2.76 4.21 4.85
N PRO A 45 -3.46 4.11 6.00
CA PRO A 45 -2.93 3.35 7.13
C PRO A 45 -3.08 1.85 6.90
N GLN A 46 -2.26 1.09 7.62
CA GLN A 46 -2.48 -0.34 7.80
C GLN A 46 -3.77 -0.58 8.61
N GLY A 47 -4.41 -1.72 8.38
CA GLY A 47 -5.59 -2.15 9.16
C GLY A 47 -6.95 -1.78 8.54
N LEU A 48 -7.02 -0.94 7.51
CA LEU A 48 -8.28 -0.78 6.77
C LEU A 48 -8.53 -2.00 5.89
N LYS A 49 -9.79 -2.43 5.81
CA LYS A 49 -10.22 -3.64 5.07
C LYS A 49 -9.73 -3.66 3.61
N ASN A 50 -9.73 -2.50 2.96
CA ASN A 50 -9.41 -2.38 1.53
C ASN A 50 -7.94 -1.97 1.26
N THR A 51 -7.13 -1.72 2.29
CA THR A 51 -5.73 -1.32 2.14
C THR A 51 -4.93 -2.31 1.25
N PRO A 52 -5.02 -3.65 1.44
CA PRO A 52 -4.30 -4.60 0.59
C PRO A 52 -4.75 -4.57 -0.88
N ALA A 53 -6.04 -4.40 -1.14
CA ALA A 53 -6.58 -4.38 -2.50
C ALA A 53 -6.10 -3.14 -3.27
N THR A 54 -6.16 -1.96 -2.64
CA THR A 54 -5.67 -0.72 -3.25
C THR A 54 -4.17 -0.77 -3.49
N PHE A 55 -3.40 -1.28 -2.52
CA PHE A 55 -1.95 -1.44 -2.66
C PHE A 55 -1.57 -2.40 -3.79
N ASN A 56 -2.21 -3.56 -3.87
CA ASN A 56 -1.97 -4.52 -4.96
C ASN A 56 -2.27 -3.91 -6.34
N ARG A 57 -3.34 -3.11 -6.46
CA ARG A 57 -3.65 -2.38 -7.69
C ARG A 57 -2.56 -1.36 -8.04
N CYS A 58 -2.06 -0.62 -7.05
CA CYS A 58 -0.96 0.34 -7.22
C CYS A 58 0.32 -0.37 -7.70
N VAL A 59 0.78 -1.39 -6.99
CA VAL A 59 2.00 -2.15 -7.34
C VAL A 59 1.88 -2.82 -8.71
N THR A 60 0.72 -3.43 -9.01
CA THR A 60 0.47 -4.04 -10.34
C THR A 60 0.56 -3.00 -11.46
N HIS A 61 0.11 -1.77 -11.21
CA HIS A 61 0.21 -0.69 -12.18
C HIS A 61 1.66 -0.21 -12.34
N LEU A 62 2.37 0.04 -11.22
CA LEU A 62 3.76 0.48 -11.21
C LEU A 62 4.71 -0.50 -11.90
N LEU A 63 4.53 -1.80 -11.66
CA LEU A 63 5.39 -2.86 -12.20
C LEU A 63 4.93 -3.38 -13.57
N ARG A 64 3.91 -2.77 -14.18
CA ARG A 64 3.33 -3.25 -15.44
C ARG A 64 4.36 -3.35 -16.57
N SER A 65 5.27 -2.38 -16.69
CA SER A 65 6.29 -2.34 -17.74
C SER A 65 7.32 -3.47 -17.64
N VAL A 66 7.55 -3.98 -16.43
CA VAL A 66 8.55 -5.02 -16.13
C VAL A 66 7.93 -6.41 -15.95
N ARG A 67 6.64 -6.57 -16.27
CA ARG A 67 5.90 -7.84 -16.10
C ARG A 67 6.50 -9.02 -16.87
N VAL A 68 7.26 -8.75 -17.95
CA VAL A 68 7.98 -9.78 -18.71
C VAL A 68 8.98 -10.57 -17.86
N PHE A 69 9.51 -9.98 -16.78
CA PHE A 69 10.45 -10.64 -15.88
C PHE A 69 9.76 -11.49 -14.79
N ALA A 70 8.46 -11.34 -14.61
CA ALA A 70 7.65 -12.11 -13.67
C ALA A 70 6.28 -12.45 -14.28
N PRO A 71 6.23 -13.27 -15.34
CA PRO A 71 4.96 -13.71 -15.91
C PRO A 71 4.25 -14.59 -14.89
N SER A 72 3.01 -14.20 -14.56
CA SER A 72 2.05 -14.92 -13.73
C SER A 72 1.70 -16.28 -14.33
#